data_AF-A0AAU9W3K6-F1
#
_entry.id   AF-A0AAU9W3K6-F1
#
_cell.length_a   1.000
_cell.length_b   1.000
_cell.length_c   1.000
_cell.angle_alpha   90.00
_cell.angle_beta   90.00
_cell.angle_gamma   90.00
#
_symmetry.space_group_name_H-M   'P 1'
#
loop_
_entity.id
_entity.type
_entity.pdbx_description
1 polymer ?
#
loop_
_entity_poly.entity_id
_entity_poly.type
_entity_poly.pdbx_seq_one_letter_code
_entity_poly.pdbx_strand_id
1 'polypeptide(L)'
;MCQFFDKRGYPVSVVQACYHRAQQIDRQAALQTVEMENTDRIPFTLTFHPHNHAVKSIILKNFKLLQNDSETGTIFWQPPLISFKRDKNIGNFLVRSSFQTNDQSGTFKCPCPFIHNVEKISGPKRSIKIIDHFTCTSANVIYCITCTYCNKLYIGETGRRLGDRFREHLRDVERNDKDASKPVARHFNLLNHCKQHMAVCGLSLHLGSSESRKTLEQKFIFQIGTLNPHRINERFSFN
;
A
#
# COMPACT_ATOMS: atom_id res chain seq x y z
N MET A 1 -1.12 -34.15 -25.79
CA MET A 1 -0.82 -32.71 -25.64
C MET A 1 -1.59 -31.85 -26.65
N CYS A 2 -1.61 -32.18 -27.95
CA CYS A 2 -2.36 -31.42 -28.97
C CYS A 2 -3.86 -31.26 -28.66
N GLN A 3 -4.53 -32.34 -28.23
CA GLN A 3 -5.95 -32.34 -27.84
C GLN A 3 -6.32 -31.28 -26.78
N PHE A 4 -5.37 -30.86 -25.93
CA PHE A 4 -5.59 -29.83 -24.91
C PHE A 4 -5.71 -28.42 -25.52
N PHE A 5 -4.97 -28.16 -26.61
CA PHE A 5 -5.02 -26.91 -27.35
C PHE A 5 -6.21 -26.89 -28.32
N ASP A 6 -6.52 -28.02 -28.95
CA ASP A 6 -7.69 -28.16 -29.81
C ASP A 6 -8.99 -27.85 -29.05
N LYS A 7 -9.13 -28.38 -27.82
CA LYS A 7 -10.28 -28.09 -26.93
C LYS A 7 -10.40 -26.62 -26.51
N ARG A 8 -9.34 -25.83 -26.63
CA ARG A 8 -9.35 -24.38 -26.35
C ARG A 8 -9.55 -23.52 -27.60
N GLY A 9 -9.79 -24.15 -28.76
CA GLY A 9 -10.06 -23.45 -30.01
C GLY A 9 -8.81 -22.92 -30.72
N TYR A 10 -7.63 -23.44 -30.41
CA TYR A 10 -6.43 -23.11 -31.19
C TYR A 10 -6.51 -23.76 -32.59
N PRO A 11 -6.06 -23.09 -33.66
CA PRO A 11 -6.05 -23.67 -35.00
C PRO A 11 -5.20 -24.95 -35.08
N VAL A 12 -5.81 -26.05 -35.54
CA VAL A 12 -5.19 -27.38 -35.61
C VAL A 12 -3.88 -27.36 -36.41
N SER A 13 -3.84 -26.60 -37.51
CA SER A 13 -2.65 -26.45 -38.36
C SER A 13 -1.44 -25.89 -37.59
N VAL A 14 -1.68 -24.91 -36.71
CA VAL A 14 -0.62 -24.31 -35.88
C VAL A 14 -0.14 -25.30 -34.82
N VAL A 15 -1.07 -25.99 -34.16
CA VAL A 15 -0.74 -26.98 -33.11
C VAL A 15 0.08 -28.13 -33.69
N GLN A 16 -0.30 -28.66 -34.85
CA GLN A 16 0.41 -29.73 -35.53
C GLN A 16 1.80 -29.29 -36.03
N ALA A 17 1.90 -28.10 -36.65
CA ALA A 17 3.18 -27.56 -37.10
C ALA A 17 4.17 -27.36 -35.94
N CYS A 18 3.69 -26.83 -34.81
CA CYS A 18 4.50 -26.66 -33.61
C CYS A 18 4.90 -28.02 -32.99
N TYR A 19 3.98 -28.99 -32.97
CA TYR A 19 4.26 -30.34 -32.46
C TYR A 19 5.36 -31.02 -33.28
N HIS A 20 5.23 -31.02 -34.61
CA HIS A 20 6.26 -31.57 -35.50
C HIS A 20 7.60 -30.86 -35.27
N ARG A 21 7.62 -29.53 -35.18
CA ARG A 21 8.85 -28.77 -34.92
C ARG A 21 9.50 -29.16 -33.59
N ALA A 22 8.72 -29.34 -32.53
CA ALA A 22 9.23 -29.74 -31.22
C ALA A 22 9.80 -31.17 -31.24
N GLN A 23 9.23 -32.08 -32.03
CA GLN A 23 9.76 -33.45 -32.18
C GLN A 23 11.12 -33.49 -32.88
N GLN A 24 11.42 -32.51 -33.73
CA GLN A 24 12.70 -32.41 -34.45
C GLN A 24 13.83 -31.81 -33.60
N ILE A 25 13.55 -31.32 -32.40
CA ILE A 25 14.56 -30.75 -31.51
C ILE A 25 15.07 -31.85 -30.60
N ASP A 26 16.38 -32.14 -30.67
CA ASP A 26 17.01 -33.08 -29.76
C ASP A 26 16.94 -32.60 -28.30
N ARG A 27 16.77 -33.56 -27.38
CA ARG A 27 16.61 -33.26 -25.95
C ARG A 27 17.85 -32.58 -25.36
N GLN A 28 19.06 -32.98 -25.75
CA GLN A 28 20.28 -32.37 -25.23
C GLN A 28 20.40 -30.93 -25.72
N ALA A 29 20.08 -30.67 -26.98
CA ALA A 29 20.02 -29.32 -27.54
C ALA A 29 18.96 -28.44 -26.84
N ALA A 30 17.78 -28.99 -26.53
CA ALA A 30 16.71 -28.25 -25.85
C ALA A 30 17.04 -27.86 -24.40
N LEU A 31 17.94 -28.61 -23.75
CA LEU A 31 18.36 -28.37 -22.36
C LEU A 31 19.58 -27.44 -22.25
N GLN A 32 20.22 -27.09 -23.36
CA GLN A 32 21.31 -26.12 -23.36
C GLN A 32 20.76 -24.72 -23.06
N THR A 33 21.36 -24.04 -22.08
CA THR A 33 21.11 -22.64 -21.82
C THR A 33 21.64 -21.82 -22.98
N VAL A 34 20.74 -21.13 -23.68
CA VAL A 34 21.12 -20.14 -24.68
C VAL A 34 21.71 -18.94 -23.96
N GLU A 35 23.01 -18.72 -24.12
CA GLU A 35 23.64 -17.46 -23.73
C GLU A 35 23.09 -16.36 -24.65
N MET A 36 22.24 -15.50 -24.09
CA MET A 36 21.76 -14.33 -24.79
C MET A 36 22.86 -13.27 -24.77
N GLU A 37 23.22 -12.74 -25.94
CA GLU A 37 24.06 -11.56 -26.00
C GLU A 37 23.39 -10.42 -25.23
N ASN A 38 24.12 -9.84 -24.28
CA ASN A 38 23.66 -8.63 -23.59
C ASN A 38 23.60 -7.50 -24.61
N THR A 39 22.40 -7.21 -25.11
CA THR A 39 22.20 -6.07 -25.99
C THR A 39 22.19 -4.81 -25.14
N ASP A 40 23.06 -3.86 -25.44
CA ASP A 40 23.07 -2.52 -24.83
C ASP A 40 21.94 -1.62 -25.38
N ARG A 41 20.89 -2.24 -25.94
CA ARG A 41 19.73 -1.55 -26.51
C ARG A 41 18.73 -1.23 -25.42
N ILE A 42 18.41 0.05 -25.29
CA ILE A 42 17.45 0.54 -24.30
C ILE A 42 16.03 -0.02 -24.63
N PRO A 43 15.36 -0.70 -23.69
CA PRO A 43 14.01 -1.19 -23.90
C PRO A 43 12.98 -0.08 -23.75
N PHE A 44 12.13 0.11 -24.76
CA PHE A 44 10.96 0.98 -24.69
C PHE A 44 9.71 0.14 -24.49
N THR A 45 9.22 0.10 -23.25
CA THR A 45 8.15 -0.81 -22.84
C THR A 45 6.79 -0.09 -22.85
N LEU A 46 5.92 -0.48 -23.79
CA LEU A 46 4.53 -0.02 -23.85
C LEU A 46 3.59 -1.05 -23.24
N THR A 47 2.43 -0.63 -22.74
CA THR A 47 1.34 -1.58 -22.47
C THR A 47 0.75 -2.06 -23.80
N PHE A 48 0.43 -3.35 -23.92
CA PHE A 48 -0.12 -3.90 -25.17
C PHE A 48 -1.50 -3.31 -25.48
N HIS A 49 -1.62 -2.64 -26.62
CA HIS A 49 -2.89 -2.19 -27.18
C HIS A 49 -2.80 -2.26 -28.71
N PRO A 50 -3.85 -2.68 -29.44
CA PRO A 50 -3.79 -2.79 -30.91
C PRO A 50 -3.32 -1.50 -31.61
N HIS A 51 -3.69 -0.33 -31.09
CA HIS A 51 -3.25 0.96 -31.64
C HIS A 51 -1.76 1.29 -31.37
N ASN A 52 -1.10 0.62 -30.42
CA ASN A 52 0.31 0.87 -30.09
C ASN A 52 1.27 0.30 -31.15
N HIS A 53 0.78 -0.50 -32.10
CA HIS A 53 1.55 -0.87 -33.27
C HIS A 53 1.92 0.34 -34.14
N ALA A 54 1.05 1.36 -34.22
CA ALA A 54 1.36 2.60 -34.94
C ALA A 54 2.49 3.39 -34.23
N VAL A 55 2.51 3.37 -32.90
CA VAL A 55 3.55 4.03 -32.08
C VAL A 55 4.93 3.47 -32.39
N LYS A 56 5.06 2.14 -32.53
CA LYS A 56 6.31 1.51 -32.97
C LYS A 56 6.80 2.10 -34.30
N SER A 57 5.92 2.18 -35.30
CA SER A 57 6.27 2.70 -36.63
C SER A 57 6.67 4.18 -36.57
N ILE A 58 5.96 4.99 -35.77
CA ILE A 58 6.26 6.41 -35.58
C ILE A 58 7.64 6.60 -34.94
N ILE A 59 7.95 5.85 -33.88
CA ILE A 59 9.25 5.93 -33.19
C ILE A 59 10.38 5.58 -34.13
N LEU A 60 10.26 4.46 -34.87
CA LEU A 60 11.29 4.04 -35.82
C LEU A 60 11.47 5.03 -36.97
N LYS A 61 10.38 5.61 -37.49
CA LYS A 61 10.44 6.61 -38.56
C LYS A 61 11.13 7.91 -38.14
N ASN A 62 10.91 8.35 -36.90
CA ASN A 62 11.41 9.62 -36.38
C ASN A 62 12.68 9.47 -35.52
N PHE A 63 13.25 8.27 -35.42
CA PHE A 63 14.40 8.00 -34.56
C PHE A 63 15.61 8.90 -34.85
N LYS A 64 15.77 9.33 -36.11
CA LYS A 64 16.82 10.27 -36.53
C LYS A 64 16.80 11.59 -35.75
N LEU A 65 15.64 12.02 -35.25
CA LEU A 65 15.54 13.23 -34.42
C LEU A 65 16.36 13.08 -33.12
N LEU A 66 16.38 11.89 -32.53
CA LEU A 66 17.16 11.59 -31.33
C LEU A 66 18.63 11.34 -31.65
N GLN A 67 18.95 10.79 -32.83
CA GLN A 67 20.35 10.59 -33.23
C GLN A 67 21.07 11.90 -33.59
N ASN A 68 20.33 12.87 -34.15
CA ASN A 68 20.92 14.13 -34.63
C ASN A 68 21.19 15.14 -33.53
N ASP A 69 20.67 14.91 -32.32
CA ASP A 69 20.87 15.78 -31.17
C ASP A 69 22.16 15.38 -30.42
N SER A 70 22.95 16.38 -30.01
CA SER A 70 24.32 16.15 -29.50
C SER A 70 24.37 15.44 -28.16
N GLU A 71 23.33 15.59 -27.32
CA GLU A 71 23.25 14.91 -26.03
C GLU A 71 22.60 13.53 -26.20
N THR A 72 21.44 13.47 -26.82
CA THR A 72 20.64 12.25 -26.92
C THR A 72 21.17 11.25 -27.96
N GLY A 73 21.91 11.69 -28.98
CA GLY A 73 22.52 10.80 -29.97
C GLY A 73 23.59 9.88 -29.39
N THR A 74 24.27 10.32 -28.32
CA THR A 74 25.23 9.48 -27.58
C THR A 74 24.55 8.38 -26.77
N ILE A 75 23.34 8.64 -26.28
CA ILE A 75 22.54 7.71 -25.46
C ILE A 75 21.75 6.75 -26.34
N PHE A 76 21.21 7.23 -27.46
CA PHE A 76 20.38 6.48 -28.39
C PHE A 76 21.10 6.24 -29.71
N TRP A 77 22.24 5.52 -29.67
CA TRP A 77 22.96 5.17 -30.90
C TRP A 77 22.18 4.18 -31.78
N GLN A 78 21.37 3.32 -31.17
CA GLN A 78 20.51 2.34 -31.85
C GLN A 78 19.03 2.52 -31.48
N PRO A 79 18.11 2.18 -32.40
CA PRO A 79 16.68 2.23 -32.10
C PRO A 79 16.34 1.38 -30.88
N PRO A 80 15.48 1.87 -29.97
CA PRO A 80 15.14 1.16 -28.75
C PRO A 80 14.47 -0.19 -29.05
N LEU A 81 14.64 -1.14 -28.14
CA LEU A 81 13.93 -2.41 -28.20
C LEU A 81 12.47 -2.18 -27.79
N ILE A 82 11.56 -2.13 -28.76
CA ILE A 82 10.13 -1.97 -28.49
C ILE A 82 9.58 -3.27 -27.90
N SER A 83 9.14 -3.22 -26.65
CA SER A 83 8.52 -4.34 -25.97
C SER A 83 7.10 -3.99 -25.51
N PHE A 84 6.24 -5.00 -25.40
CA PHE A 84 4.87 -4.84 -24.94
C PHE A 84 4.66 -5.61 -23.65
N LYS A 85 4.29 -4.91 -22.57
CA LYS A 85 3.82 -5.54 -21.33
C LYS A 85 2.32 -5.79 -21.39
N ARG A 86 1.88 -6.88 -20.78
CA ARG A 86 0.44 -7.17 -20.62
C ARG A 86 -0.27 -6.09 -19.82
N ASP A 87 -1.54 -5.89 -20.10
CA ASP A 87 -2.39 -5.01 -19.32
C ASP A 87 -2.66 -5.55 -17.90
N LYS A 88 -3.09 -4.66 -17.01
CA LYS A 88 -3.51 -5.07 -15.66
C LYS A 88 -4.84 -5.83 -15.75
N ASN A 89 -4.83 -7.12 -15.42
CA ASN A 89 -6.06 -7.91 -15.32
C ASN A 89 -6.69 -7.78 -13.92
N ILE A 90 -7.95 -8.20 -13.78
CA ILE A 90 -8.67 -8.25 -12.49
C ILE A 90 -7.83 -8.95 -11.42
N GLY A 91 -7.15 -10.05 -11.78
CA GLY A 91 -6.23 -10.76 -10.90
C GLY A 91 -5.13 -9.86 -10.32
N ASN A 92 -4.53 -8.96 -11.09
CA ASN A 92 -3.51 -8.03 -10.59
C ASN A 92 -4.09 -6.97 -9.63
N PHE A 93 -5.39 -6.68 -9.71
CA PHE A 93 -6.05 -5.76 -8.78
C PHE A 93 -6.46 -6.47 -7.49
N LEU A 94 -6.97 -7.70 -7.60
CA LEU A 94 -7.49 -8.49 -6.48
C LEU A 94 -6.39 -9.24 -5.72
N VAL A 95 -5.39 -9.76 -6.44
CA VAL A 95 -4.29 -10.55 -5.89
C VAL A 95 -3.09 -9.64 -5.70
N ARG A 96 -2.86 -9.25 -4.44
CA ARG A 96 -1.59 -8.68 -4.01
C ARG A 96 -0.77 -9.81 -3.42
N SER A 97 0.38 -10.12 -4.00
CA SER A 97 1.39 -10.90 -3.29
C SER A 97 1.90 -10.04 -2.14
N SER A 98 1.40 -10.27 -0.92
CA SER A 98 2.10 -9.76 0.26
C SER A 98 3.22 -10.75 0.54
N PHE A 99 4.47 -10.29 0.45
CA PHE A 99 5.52 -10.98 1.19
C PHE A 99 5.08 -10.94 2.66
N GLN A 100 4.99 -12.09 3.31
CA GLN A 100 4.87 -12.12 4.76
C GLN A 100 6.16 -11.50 5.28
N THR A 101 6.11 -10.23 5.67
CA THR A 101 7.21 -9.69 6.46
C THR A 101 7.09 -10.40 7.80
N ASN A 102 8.20 -10.98 8.29
CA ASN A 102 8.28 -11.62 9.61
C ASN A 102 8.16 -10.58 10.75
N ASP A 103 7.55 -9.43 10.47
CA ASP A 103 7.40 -8.36 11.43
C ASP A 103 6.38 -8.82 12.48
N GLN A 104 6.79 -8.74 13.74
CA GLN A 104 5.88 -9.01 14.84
C GLN A 104 4.70 -8.05 14.77
N SER A 105 3.49 -8.56 14.97
CA SER A 105 2.27 -7.73 15.04
C SER A 105 2.30 -6.86 16.29
N GLY A 106 1.90 -5.59 16.18
CA GLY A 106 1.86 -4.68 17.33
C GLY A 106 2.38 -3.28 17.01
N THR A 107 2.32 -2.39 18.00
CA THR A 107 2.92 -1.06 17.89
C THR A 107 4.32 -1.06 18.52
N PHE A 108 5.37 -0.76 17.77
CA PHE A 108 6.74 -0.82 18.28
C PHE A 108 7.25 0.57 18.65
N LYS A 109 8.02 0.62 19.75
CA LYS A 109 8.67 1.84 20.20
C LYS A 109 9.63 2.34 19.15
N CYS A 110 9.33 3.52 18.63
CA CYS A 110 10.31 4.41 18.04
C CYS A 110 11.03 5.16 19.18
N PRO A 111 12.00 6.06 18.94
CA PRO A 111 12.57 6.95 19.98
C PRO A 111 11.56 7.93 20.63
N CYS A 112 10.26 7.67 20.51
CA CYS A 112 9.14 8.42 21.06
C CYS A 112 8.73 7.83 22.43
N PRO A 113 8.72 8.64 23.51
CA PRO A 113 8.41 8.16 24.85
C PRO A 113 6.95 7.75 25.07
N PHE A 114 6.04 8.12 24.17
CA PHE A 114 4.58 7.93 24.33
C PHE A 114 4.00 6.73 23.57
N ILE A 115 4.82 5.99 22.80
CA ILE A 115 4.38 4.76 22.14
C ILE A 115 4.59 3.60 23.11
N HIS A 116 3.50 2.91 23.44
CA HIS A 116 3.56 1.67 24.20
C HIS A 116 3.46 0.49 23.24
N ASN A 117 4.23 -0.57 23.55
CA ASN A 117 4.04 -1.83 22.87
C ASN A 117 2.72 -2.45 23.32
N VAL A 118 1.78 -2.54 22.39
CA VAL A 118 0.43 -3.05 22.63
C VAL A 118 0.08 -3.98 21.48
N GLU A 119 -0.28 -5.22 21.84
CA GLU A 119 -0.77 -6.24 20.91
C GLU A 119 -2.31 -6.33 20.93
N LYS A 120 -2.96 -5.81 21.98
CA LYS A 120 -4.40 -5.89 22.18
C LYS A 120 -4.93 -4.65 22.89
N ILE A 121 -5.96 -4.03 22.31
CA ILE A 121 -6.72 -2.96 22.96
C ILE A 121 -8.03 -3.54 23.49
N SER A 122 -8.32 -3.31 24.77
CA SER A 122 -9.56 -3.74 25.39
C SER A 122 -10.50 -2.55 25.59
N GLY A 123 -11.56 -2.50 24.79
CA GLY A 123 -12.65 -1.54 24.97
C GLY A 123 -13.76 -2.09 25.88
N PRO A 124 -14.70 -1.22 26.32
CA PRO A 124 -15.85 -1.63 27.11
C PRO A 124 -16.77 -2.64 26.42
N LYS A 125 -16.91 -2.57 25.09
CA LYS A 125 -17.77 -3.50 24.34
C LYS A 125 -17.00 -4.71 23.79
N ARG A 126 -15.78 -4.48 23.31
CA ARG A 126 -14.98 -5.49 22.63
C ARG A 126 -13.50 -5.20 22.77
N SER A 127 -12.70 -6.27 22.82
CA SER A 127 -11.26 -6.19 22.65
C SER A 127 -10.83 -6.52 21.22
N ILE A 128 -9.83 -5.80 20.70
CA ILE A 128 -9.31 -5.94 19.35
C ILE A 128 -7.82 -6.30 19.45
N LYS A 129 -7.43 -7.34 18.73
CA LYS A 129 -6.01 -7.70 18.54
C LYS A 129 -5.46 -6.88 17.38
N ILE A 130 -4.28 -6.31 17.59
CA ILE A 130 -3.54 -5.58 16.57
C ILE A 130 -2.80 -6.63 15.72
N ILE A 131 -3.13 -6.68 14.44
CA ILE A 131 -2.59 -7.69 13.50
C ILE A 131 -1.38 -7.11 12.75
N ASP A 132 -1.43 -5.82 12.44
CA ASP A 132 -0.39 -5.15 11.66
C ASP A 132 0.76 -4.64 12.55
N HIS A 133 1.88 -4.32 11.91
CA HIS A 133 3.04 -3.67 12.54
C HIS A 133 2.93 -2.14 12.41
N PHE A 134 2.96 -1.42 13.53
CA PHE A 134 2.84 0.04 13.57
C PHE A 134 4.03 0.71 14.26
N THR A 135 4.44 1.86 13.73
CA THR A 135 5.41 2.77 14.35
C THR A 135 4.93 4.22 14.22
N CYS A 136 5.67 5.19 14.76
CA CYS A 136 5.34 6.61 14.60
C CYS A 136 5.40 7.10 13.14
N THR A 137 6.10 6.37 12.26
CA THR A 137 6.25 6.74 10.85
C THR A 137 5.15 6.15 9.97
N SER A 138 4.34 5.22 10.50
CA SER A 138 3.20 4.65 9.80
C SER A 138 2.19 5.73 9.42
N ALA A 139 1.72 5.70 8.18
CA ALA A 139 0.73 6.62 7.62
C ALA A 139 -0.52 5.88 7.15
N ASN A 140 -1.62 6.60 6.93
CA ASN A 140 -2.92 6.01 6.59
C ASN A 140 -3.41 5.01 7.65
N VAL A 141 -3.33 5.40 8.92
CA VAL A 141 -3.64 4.53 10.06
C VAL A 141 -4.90 4.98 10.78
N ILE A 142 -5.65 3.99 11.28
CA ILE A 142 -6.53 4.16 12.42
C ILE A 142 -5.68 3.96 13.67
N TYR A 143 -5.77 4.89 14.62
CA TYR A 143 -4.99 4.84 15.86
C TYR A 143 -5.88 5.02 17.08
N CYS A 144 -5.33 4.66 18.23
CA CYS A 144 -5.96 4.85 19.52
C CYS A 144 -5.06 5.68 20.44
N ILE A 145 -5.65 6.63 21.16
CA ILE A 145 -5.01 7.28 22.31
C ILE A 145 -5.66 6.73 23.58
N THR A 146 -4.84 6.24 24.49
CA THR A 146 -5.25 5.73 25.80
C THR A 146 -4.78 6.70 26.88
N CYS A 147 -5.66 7.03 27.81
CA CYS A 147 -5.29 7.70 29.05
C CYS A 147 -4.86 6.65 30.07
N THR A 148 -3.58 6.65 30.47
CA THR A 148 -3.05 5.67 31.44
C THR A 148 -3.56 5.89 32.87
N TYR A 149 -4.10 7.08 33.16
CA TYR A 149 -4.66 7.41 34.47
C TYR A 149 -6.07 6.85 34.69
N CYS A 150 -6.97 6.98 33.69
CA CYS A 150 -8.37 6.55 33.82
C CYS A 150 -8.80 5.45 32.83
N ASN A 151 -7.87 4.94 32.01
CA ASN A 151 -8.09 3.91 30.99
C ASN A 151 -9.16 4.25 29.94
N LYS A 152 -9.48 5.54 29.77
CA LYS A 152 -10.36 5.99 28.69
C LYS A 152 -9.62 5.96 27.35
N LEU A 153 -10.35 5.57 26.32
CA LEU A 153 -9.85 5.41 24.96
C LEU A 153 -10.45 6.49 24.05
N TYR A 154 -9.62 6.96 23.12
CA TYR A 154 -9.98 7.77 21.97
C TYR A 154 -9.55 7.02 20.70
N ILE A 155 -10.41 7.00 19.68
CA ILE A 155 -10.09 6.47 18.35
C ILE A 155 -10.03 7.63 17.37
N GLY A 156 -9.03 7.64 16.50
CA GLY A 156 -8.86 8.64 15.45
C GLY A 156 -8.29 8.03 14.17
N GLU A 157 -8.45 8.74 13.05
CA GLU A 157 -7.77 8.43 11.78
C GLU A 157 -6.71 9.47 11.43
N THR A 158 -5.70 9.05 10.66
CA THR A 158 -4.83 9.99 9.95
C THR A 158 -4.33 9.41 8.63
N GLY A 159 -4.32 10.24 7.59
CA GLY A 159 -3.59 9.99 6.35
C GLY A 159 -2.09 10.30 6.45
N ARG A 160 -1.68 11.11 7.42
CA ARG A 160 -0.27 11.50 7.65
C ARG A 160 0.41 10.50 8.58
N ARG A 161 1.68 10.74 8.90
CA ARG A 161 2.42 9.93 9.87
C ARG A 161 1.76 10.02 11.25
N LEU A 162 1.60 8.88 11.91
CA LEU A 162 1.01 8.79 13.25
C LEU A 162 1.68 9.74 14.25
N GLY A 163 3.00 9.83 14.21
CA GLY A 163 3.77 10.73 15.08
C GLY A 163 3.46 12.20 14.89
N ASP A 164 3.18 12.64 13.65
CA ASP A 164 2.82 14.03 13.38
C ASP A 164 1.42 14.35 13.92
N ARG A 165 0.47 13.44 13.73
CA ARG A 165 -0.88 13.58 14.29
C ARG A 165 -0.86 13.57 15.82
N PHE A 166 -0.05 12.72 16.43
CA PHE A 166 0.08 12.67 17.88
C PHE A 166 0.73 13.94 18.45
N ARG A 167 1.72 14.51 17.76
CA ARG A 167 2.33 15.80 18.14
C ARG A 167 1.33 16.95 18.11
N GLU A 168 0.36 16.92 17.20
CA GLU A 168 -0.75 17.87 17.19
C GLU A 168 -1.60 17.77 18.46
N HIS A 169 -1.99 16.55 18.84
CA HIS A 169 -2.72 16.34 20.10
C HIS A 169 -1.94 16.83 21.31
N LEU A 170 -0.62 16.57 21.37
CA LEU A 170 0.24 17.09 22.45
C LEU A 170 0.23 18.63 22.51
N ARG A 171 0.34 19.30 21.35
CA ARG A 171 0.30 20.77 21.29
C ARG A 171 -1.06 21.33 21.71
N ASP A 172 -2.15 20.67 21.34
CA ASP A 172 -3.50 21.09 21.71
C ASP A 172 -3.72 20.98 23.23
N VAL A 173 -3.18 19.92 23.87
CA VAL A 173 -3.17 19.77 25.33
C VAL A 173 -2.34 20.89 25.98
N GLU A 174 -1.12 21.14 25.51
CA GLU A 174 -0.22 22.17 26.07
C GLU A 174 -0.78 23.59 25.98
N ARG A 175 -1.49 23.91 24.89
CA ARG A 175 -2.14 25.22 24.72
C ARG A 175 -3.37 25.42 25.60
N ASN A 176 -3.74 24.40 26.37
CA ASN A 176 -4.95 24.40 27.19
C ASN A 176 -6.19 24.74 26.35
N ASP A 177 -6.21 24.24 25.11
CA ASP A 177 -7.28 24.53 24.15
C ASP A 177 -8.57 23.85 24.63
N LYS A 178 -9.50 24.67 25.14
CA LYS A 178 -10.79 24.23 25.68
C LYS A 178 -11.88 24.15 24.61
N ASP A 179 -11.52 24.25 23.33
CA ASP A 179 -12.47 24.10 22.24
C ASP A 179 -13.24 22.78 22.36
N ALA A 180 -14.57 22.88 22.27
CA ALA A 180 -15.47 21.74 22.26
C ALA A 180 -15.15 20.76 21.13
N SER A 181 -14.49 21.21 20.04
CA SER A 181 -14.12 20.38 18.90
C SER A 181 -12.95 19.41 19.17
N LYS A 182 -12.22 19.56 20.28
CA LYS A 182 -10.99 18.81 20.60
C LYS A 182 -11.14 17.95 21.86
N PRO A 183 -11.76 16.76 21.77
CA PRO A 183 -12.07 15.96 22.94
C PRO A 183 -10.83 15.43 23.68
N VAL A 184 -9.73 15.16 22.96
CA VAL A 184 -8.47 14.71 23.57
C VAL A 184 -7.89 15.81 24.45
N ALA A 185 -7.76 17.03 23.93
CA ALA A 185 -7.25 18.18 24.69
C ALA A 185 -8.08 18.43 25.95
N ARG A 186 -9.41 18.47 25.81
CA ARG A 186 -10.33 18.67 26.93
C ARG A 186 -10.18 17.58 28.01
N HIS A 187 -10.00 16.32 27.62
CA HIS A 187 -9.82 15.22 28.57
C HIS A 187 -8.52 15.35 29.38
N PHE A 188 -7.39 15.65 28.73
CA PHE A 188 -6.09 15.72 29.40
C PHE A 188 -5.87 17.03 30.17
N ASN A 189 -6.74 18.02 29.99
CA ASN A 189 -6.77 19.25 30.78
C ASN A 189 -7.72 19.17 32.00
N LEU A 190 -8.32 18.00 32.28
CA LEU A 190 -9.08 17.75 33.52
C LEU A 190 -8.16 17.63 34.74
N LEU A 191 -8.72 17.79 35.94
CA LEU A 191 -8.00 17.58 37.20
C LEU A 191 -7.33 16.20 37.23
N ASN A 192 -6.07 16.16 37.68
CA ASN A 192 -5.21 14.98 37.75
C ASN A 192 -4.87 14.31 36.39
N HIS A 193 -5.19 14.96 35.27
CA HIS A 193 -4.78 14.53 33.95
C HIS A 193 -3.66 15.43 33.43
N CYS A 194 -2.76 14.86 32.64
CA CYS A 194 -1.65 15.58 32.03
C CYS A 194 -1.16 14.84 30.78
N LYS A 195 -0.32 15.50 29.98
CA LYS A 195 0.27 14.92 28.77
C LYS A 195 1.07 13.65 29.02
N GLN A 196 1.65 13.45 30.22
CA GLN A 196 2.37 12.21 30.54
C GLN A 196 1.44 10.99 30.59
N HIS A 197 0.13 11.18 30.79
CA HIS A 197 -0.84 10.09 30.78
C HIS A 197 -1.29 9.67 29.38
N MET A 198 -0.77 10.31 28.32
CA MET A 198 -1.12 9.97 26.93
C MET A 198 -0.28 8.81 26.41
N ALA A 199 -0.93 7.74 25.98
CA ALA A 199 -0.30 6.64 25.25
C ALA A 199 -0.94 6.51 23.87
N VAL A 200 -0.15 6.29 22.82
CA VAL A 200 -0.67 6.10 21.44
C VAL A 200 -0.26 4.75 20.85
N CYS A 201 -1.18 4.13 20.13
CA CYS A 201 -0.95 2.88 19.41
C CYS A 201 -1.73 2.84 18.08
N GLY A 202 -1.18 2.12 17.10
CA GLY A 202 -1.85 1.87 15.82
C GLY A 202 -2.81 0.69 15.92
N LEU A 203 -3.94 0.78 15.22
CA LEU A 203 -4.99 -0.24 15.22
C LEU A 203 -5.10 -0.99 13.89
N SER A 204 -5.13 -0.25 12.79
CA SER A 204 -5.32 -0.81 11.46
C SER A 204 -4.75 0.11 10.39
N LEU A 205 -4.10 -0.46 9.39
CA LEU A 205 -3.66 0.26 8.19
C LEU A 205 -4.78 0.29 7.16
N HIS A 206 -5.02 1.44 6.54
CA HIS A 206 -6.06 1.58 5.52
C HIS A 206 -5.57 2.32 4.28
N LEU A 207 -5.23 1.56 3.23
CA LEU A 207 -4.72 2.09 1.95
C LEU A 207 -5.81 2.60 0.99
N GLY A 208 -7.06 2.71 1.45
CA GLY A 208 -8.16 3.25 0.65
C GLY A 208 -8.23 4.78 0.64
N SER A 209 -9.35 5.33 0.16
CA SER A 209 -9.62 6.76 0.18
C SER A 209 -9.80 7.31 1.60
N SER A 210 -9.67 8.63 1.76
CA SER A 210 -9.94 9.32 3.03
C SER A 210 -11.33 8.99 3.59
N GLU A 211 -12.35 8.95 2.72
CA GLU A 211 -13.73 8.63 3.13
C GLU A 211 -13.86 7.21 3.65
N SER A 212 -13.29 6.23 2.94
CA SER A 212 -13.31 4.85 3.41
C SER A 212 -12.55 4.66 4.73
N ARG A 213 -11.52 5.48 4.98
CA ARG A 213 -10.79 5.48 6.26
C ARG A 213 -11.63 6.04 7.40
N LYS A 214 -12.38 7.13 7.17
CA LYS A 214 -13.35 7.66 8.14
C LYS A 214 -14.44 6.64 8.46
N THR A 215 -14.99 5.94 7.46
CA THR A 215 -15.97 4.87 7.72
C THR A 215 -15.39 3.75 8.59
N LEU A 216 -14.12 3.40 8.38
CA LEU A 216 -13.43 2.41 9.20
C LEU A 216 -13.20 2.89 10.64
N GLU A 217 -12.83 4.16 10.83
CA GLU A 217 -12.75 4.81 12.15
C GLU A 217 -14.08 4.70 12.90
N GLN A 218 -15.19 5.06 12.26
CA GLN A 218 -16.53 4.98 12.85
C GLN A 218 -16.88 3.55 13.28
N LYS A 219 -16.52 2.56 12.45
CA LYS A 219 -16.70 1.14 12.78
C LYS A 219 -15.92 0.75 14.03
N PHE A 220 -14.67 1.19 14.17
CA PHE A 220 -13.86 0.93 15.38
C PHE A 220 -14.44 1.63 16.62
N ILE A 221 -14.87 2.90 16.50
CA ILE A 221 -15.54 3.64 17.57
C ILE A 221 -16.76 2.86 18.08
N PHE A 222 -17.60 2.37 17.18
CA PHE A 222 -18.80 1.60 17.52
C PHE A 222 -18.47 0.24 18.16
N GLN A 223 -17.51 -0.49 17.59
CA GLN A 223 -17.14 -1.83 18.04
C GLN A 223 -16.45 -1.84 19.42
N ILE A 224 -15.53 -0.90 19.64
CA ILE A 224 -14.79 -0.78 20.92
C ILE A 224 -15.69 -0.11 21.97
N GLY A 225 -16.59 0.78 21.53
CA GLY A 225 -17.50 1.53 22.40
C GLY A 225 -16.83 2.75 23.03
N THR A 226 -16.17 3.59 22.22
CA THR A 226 -15.42 4.77 22.71
C THR A 226 -16.23 6.08 22.73
N LEU A 227 -17.55 6.02 22.54
CA LEU A 227 -18.44 7.18 22.59
C LEU A 227 -18.69 7.69 24.02
N ASN A 228 -18.80 9.01 24.16
CA ASN A 228 -19.31 9.72 25.34
C ASN A 228 -20.74 9.21 25.70
N PRO A 229 -21.17 9.13 26.98
CA PRO A 229 -20.72 9.86 28.17
C PRO A 229 -19.51 9.30 28.94
N HIS A 230 -19.07 8.07 28.65
CA HIS A 230 -18.07 7.37 29.48
C HIS A 230 -16.65 7.35 28.88
N ARG A 231 -16.44 7.95 27.71
CA ARG A 231 -15.21 7.84 26.89
C ARG A 231 -14.93 9.16 26.14
N ILE A 232 -13.85 9.21 25.35
CA ILE A 232 -13.32 10.48 24.81
C ILE A 232 -14.01 10.88 23.48
N ASN A 233 -14.42 9.96 22.60
CA ASN A 233 -15.04 10.35 21.32
C ASN A 233 -16.44 10.96 21.53
N GLU A 234 -16.71 12.15 20.96
CA GLU A 234 -17.97 12.87 21.19
C GLU A 234 -19.04 12.70 20.12
N ARG A 235 -18.66 12.65 18.83
CA ARG A 235 -19.61 12.52 17.72
C ARG A 235 -19.00 11.74 16.56
N PHE A 236 -19.88 11.07 15.81
CA PHE A 236 -19.61 10.72 14.42
C PHE A 236 -19.74 12.01 13.61
N SER A 237 -18.64 12.67 13.28
CA SER A 237 -18.69 13.78 12.33
C SER A 237 -18.85 13.16 10.93
N PHE A 238 -20.08 13.13 10.44
CA PHE A 238 -20.36 12.95 9.01
C PHE A 238 -20.14 14.32 8.36
N ASN A 239 -18.98 14.51 7.76
CA ASN A 239 -18.79 15.60 6.79
C ASN A 239 -19.09 15.05 5.40
#